data_AF-A0A7S0TAT3-F1
#
_entry.id   AF-A0A7S0TAT3-F1
#
_cell.length_a   1.000
_cell.length_b   1.000
_cell.length_c   1.000
_cell.angle_alpha   90.00
_cell.angle_beta   90.00
_cell.angle_gamma   90.00
#
_symmetry.space_group_name_H-M   'P 1'
#
loop_
_entity.id
_entity.type
_entity.pdbx_description
1 polymer ?
#
loop_
_entity_poly.entity_id
_entity_poly.type
_entity_poly.pdbx_seq_one_letter_code
_entity_poly.pdbx_strand_id
1 'polypeptide(L)'
;NVPVVCVGAAGGRGDPTRVRIGQGLDRVAGDPLLRAVRKRLDADARAAPLAIYSEEKAQRLGDDLLKRTGCDHAFGTLASVTAAFGLAAAKAALDLLLVARPDAPRAAEADDEAP
;
A
#
# COMPACT_ATOMS: atom_id res chain seq x y z
N ASN A 1 -10.53 -11.27 -12.91
CA ASN A 1 -10.05 -10.81 -11.59
C ASN A 1 -8.78 -10.01 -11.81
N VAL A 2 -8.79 -8.71 -11.55
CA VAL A 2 -7.56 -7.89 -11.64
C VAL A 2 -6.85 -7.97 -10.28
N PRO A 3 -5.56 -8.32 -10.20
CA PRO A 3 -4.83 -8.33 -8.93
C PRO A 3 -4.73 -6.90 -8.38
N VAL A 4 -5.07 -6.73 -7.11
CA VAL A 4 -5.08 -5.41 -6.43
C VAL A 4 -4.16 -5.45 -5.21
N VAL A 5 -3.35 -4.40 -5.06
CA VAL A 5 -2.60 -4.09 -3.84
C VAL A 5 -3.19 -2.82 -3.25
N CYS A 6 -3.60 -2.87 -1.99
CA CYS A 6 -4.07 -1.73 -1.23
C CYS A 6 -2.93 -1.12 -0.39
N VAL A 7 -2.94 0.20 -0.21
CA VAL A 7 -1.95 0.92 0.57
C VAL A 7 -2.65 1.70 1.69
N GLY A 8 -2.20 1.52 2.92
CA GLY A 8 -2.68 2.23 4.10
C GLY A 8 -2.14 3.65 4.25
N ALA A 9 -2.52 4.32 5.34
CA ALA A 9 -2.24 5.75 5.53
C ALA A 9 -0.83 6.02 6.09
N ALA A 10 0.15 6.35 5.25
CA ALA A 10 1.54 6.60 5.69
C ALA A 10 1.74 7.80 6.65
N GLY A 11 0.74 8.68 6.83
CA GLY A 11 0.85 9.88 7.67
C GLY A 11 1.01 9.57 9.16
N GLY A 12 1.70 10.46 9.87
CA GLY A 12 1.92 10.37 11.32
C GLY A 12 2.89 9.27 11.72
N ARG A 13 3.71 8.77 10.81
CA ARG A 13 4.66 7.68 11.05
C ARG A 13 6.08 8.18 10.83
N GLY A 14 6.99 7.72 11.67
CA GLY A 14 8.39 8.11 11.67
C GLY A 14 9.34 7.04 11.14
N ASP A 15 9.02 5.76 11.32
CA ASP A 15 9.96 4.66 11.07
C ASP A 15 9.62 3.88 9.79
N PRO A 16 10.37 4.07 8.68
CA PRO A 16 10.13 3.35 7.43
C PRO A 16 10.43 1.85 7.52
N THR A 17 11.18 1.39 8.53
CA THR A 17 11.51 -0.04 8.71
C THR A 17 10.33 -0.84 9.27
N ARG A 18 9.28 -0.15 9.75
CA ARG A 18 8.06 -0.78 10.28
C ARG A 18 6.98 -1.03 9.25
N VAL A 19 7.25 -0.77 7.97
CA VAL A 19 6.35 -1.11 6.87
C VAL A 19 6.27 -2.63 6.69
N ARG A 20 5.06 -3.13 6.45
CA ARG A 20 4.72 -4.56 6.30
C ARG A 20 3.76 -4.76 5.13
N ILE A 21 3.73 -5.99 4.62
CA ILE A 21 2.78 -6.47 3.62
C ILE A 21 1.89 -7.51 4.31
N GLY A 22 0.58 -7.26 4.38
CA GLY A 22 -0.42 -8.17 4.94
C GLY A 22 -1.27 -8.84 3.86
N GLN A 23 -1.78 -10.03 4.15
CA GLN A 23 -2.75 -10.74 3.31
C GLN A 23 -4.18 -10.36 3.74
N GLY A 24 -4.91 -9.70 2.84
CA GLY A 24 -6.25 -9.19 3.11
C GLY A 24 -6.23 -7.99 4.07
N LEU A 25 -7.26 -7.16 3.97
CA LEU A 25 -7.42 -6.01 4.85
C LEU A 25 -7.73 -6.43 6.29
N ASP A 26 -8.38 -7.58 6.50
CA ASP A 26 -8.84 -8.04 7.81
C ASP A 26 -7.69 -8.38 8.76
N ARG A 27 -6.54 -8.79 8.21
CA ARG A 27 -5.34 -9.11 9.00
C ARG A 27 -4.48 -7.89 9.32
N VAL A 28 -4.82 -6.71 8.80
CA VAL A 28 -4.10 -5.46 9.08
C VAL A 28 -4.71 -4.75 10.29
N ALA A 29 -3.86 -4.46 11.28
CA ALA A 29 -4.20 -3.71 12.48
C ALA A 29 -3.43 -2.37 12.54
N GLY A 30 -3.88 -1.44 13.38
CA GLY A 30 -3.16 -0.18 13.61
C GLY A 30 -3.28 0.91 12.53
N ASP A 31 -3.97 0.64 11.42
CA ASP A 31 -4.20 1.63 10.35
C ASP A 31 -5.68 2.10 10.33
N PRO A 32 -5.97 3.36 10.73
CA PRO A 32 -7.33 3.89 10.75
C PRO A 32 -7.98 3.99 9.36
N LEU A 33 -7.19 4.27 8.32
CA LEU A 33 -7.69 4.35 6.95
C LEU A 33 -8.14 2.97 6.47
N LEU A 34 -7.31 1.95 6.63
CA LEU A 34 -7.67 0.58 6.23
C LEU A 34 -8.82 0.04 7.08
N ARG A 35 -8.93 0.42 8.37
CA ARG A 35 -10.13 0.15 9.18
C ARG A 35 -11.39 0.78 8.57
N ALA A 36 -11.32 2.03 8.14
CA ALA A 36 -12.46 2.71 7.52
C ALA A 36 -12.82 2.13 6.14
N VAL A 37 -11.82 1.73 5.36
CA VAL A 37 -12.02 1.06 4.06
C VAL A 37 -12.69 -0.30 4.24
N ARG A 38 -12.23 -1.13 5.20
CA ARG A 38 -12.89 -2.42 5.50
C ARG A 38 -14.38 -2.30 5.78
N LYS A 39 -14.80 -1.26 6.51
CA LYS A 39 -16.22 -1.05 6.83
C LYS A 39 -17.10 -0.78 5.59
N ARG A 40 -16.49 -0.41 4.45
CA ARG A 40 -17.18 -0.09 3.21
C ARG A 40 -17.14 -1.23 2.18
N LEU A 41 -16.41 -2.30 2.45
CA LEU A 41 -16.23 -3.44 1.55
C LEU A 41 -16.92 -4.67 2.13
N ASP A 42 -17.44 -5.54 1.27
CA ASP A 42 -17.90 -6.87 1.64
C ASP A 42 -16.74 -7.81 2.03
N ALA A 43 -17.05 -9.03 2.47
CA ALA A 43 -16.04 -9.96 2.95
C ALA A 43 -15.04 -10.39 1.86
N ASP A 44 -15.51 -10.61 0.64
CA ASP A 44 -14.67 -11.09 -0.46
C ASP A 44 -13.69 -10.00 -0.90
N ALA A 45 -14.19 -8.77 -1.06
CA ALA A 45 -13.37 -7.60 -1.38
C ALA A 45 -12.35 -7.24 -0.29
N ARG A 46 -12.62 -7.58 0.98
CA ARG A 46 -11.65 -7.40 2.08
C ARG A 46 -10.56 -8.45 2.10
N ALA A 47 -10.89 -9.69 1.76
CA ALA A 47 -9.95 -10.82 1.81
C ALA A 47 -8.98 -10.82 0.61
N ALA A 48 -9.40 -10.27 -0.53
CA ALA A 48 -8.68 -10.38 -1.79
C ALA A 48 -7.33 -9.62 -1.88
N PRO A 49 -7.19 -8.35 -1.47
CA PRO A 49 -5.98 -7.59 -1.76
C PRO A 49 -4.85 -7.84 -0.76
N LEU A 50 -3.60 -7.76 -1.25
CA LEU A 50 -2.46 -7.50 -0.36
C LEU A 50 -2.58 -6.07 0.18
N ALA A 51 -2.15 -5.85 1.41
CA ALA A 51 -2.28 -4.56 2.07
C ALA A 51 -0.95 -4.09 2.66
N ILE A 52 -0.49 -2.91 2.24
CA ILE A 52 0.70 -2.25 2.79
C ILE A 52 0.31 -1.40 3.99
N TYR A 53 0.98 -1.60 5.12
CA TYR A 53 0.71 -0.87 6.35
C TYR A 53 1.99 -0.69 7.15
N SER A 54 1.92 0.09 8.22
CA SER A 54 2.98 0.15 9.23
C SER A 54 2.39 -0.27 10.57
N GLU A 55 3.18 -1.04 11.31
CA GLU A 55 2.86 -1.44 12.68
C GLU A 55 3.05 -0.27 13.68
N GLU A 56 3.62 0.85 13.22
CA GLU A 56 3.72 2.06 14.03
C GLU A 56 2.34 2.70 14.23
N LYS A 57 2.06 3.10 15.47
CA LYS A 57 0.88 3.90 15.78
C LYS A 57 1.06 5.31 15.19
N ALA A 58 0.14 5.73 14.35
CA ALA A 58 0.15 7.08 13.79
C ALA A 58 0.07 8.15 14.90
N GLN A 59 0.99 9.10 14.84
CA GLN A 59 1.09 10.26 15.71
C GLN A 59 0.37 11.44 15.07
N ARG A 60 -0.43 12.15 15.87
CA ARG A 60 -1.08 13.38 15.43
C ARG A 60 -0.14 14.56 15.62
N LEU A 61 -0.32 15.54 14.75
CA LEU A 61 0.31 16.83 14.89
C LEU A 61 -0.21 17.53 16.16
N GLY A 62 0.68 18.17 16.92
CA GLY A 62 0.31 18.92 18.10
C GLY A 62 -0.59 20.13 17.78
N ASP A 63 -1.38 20.57 18.76
CA ASP A 63 -2.43 21.58 18.59
C ASP A 63 -1.93 22.90 18.00
N ASP A 64 -0.70 23.32 18.32
CA ASP A 64 -0.12 24.56 17.80
C ASP A 64 0.15 24.49 16.29
N LEU A 65 0.66 23.36 15.81
CA LEU A 65 0.82 23.15 14.37
C LEU A 65 -0.53 22.91 13.70
N LEU A 66 -1.49 22.28 14.39
CA LEU A 66 -2.83 22.02 13.88
C LEU A 66 -3.56 23.34 13.53
N LYS A 67 -3.50 24.33 14.43
CA LYS A 67 -4.01 25.70 14.21
C LYS A 67 -3.40 26.36 12.98
N ARG A 68 -2.13 26.08 12.68
CA ARG A 68 -1.43 26.62 11.51
C ARG A 68 -1.83 25.93 10.21
N THR A 69 -2.23 24.66 10.27
CA THR A 69 -2.70 23.89 9.09
C THR A 69 -4.17 24.12 8.76
N GLY A 70 -4.98 24.64 9.69
CA GLY A 70 -6.42 24.82 9.50
C GLY A 70 -7.20 23.50 9.36
N CYS A 71 -6.64 22.38 9.81
CA CYS A 71 -7.27 21.06 9.76
C CYS A 71 -7.66 20.61 11.18
N ASP A 72 -8.83 19.99 11.36
CA ASP A 72 -9.24 19.49 12.68
C ASP A 72 -8.44 18.26 13.14
N HIS A 73 -7.88 17.52 12.18
CA HIS A 73 -7.00 16.36 12.41
C HIS A 73 -5.88 16.32 11.36
N ALA A 74 -4.64 16.61 11.76
CA ALA A 74 -3.45 16.47 10.91
C ALA A 74 -2.46 15.48 11.52
N PHE A 75 -1.76 14.73 10.69
CA PHE A 75 -0.76 13.72 11.10
C PHE A 75 0.66 14.05 10.64
N GLY A 76 0.82 14.95 9.65
CA GLY A 76 2.12 15.14 8.98
C GLY A 76 2.56 13.90 8.19
N THR A 77 3.64 14.01 7.43
CA THR A 77 4.22 12.87 6.70
C THR A 77 5.71 13.06 6.48
N LEU A 78 6.45 11.95 6.42
CA LEU A 78 7.86 11.93 6.05
C LEU A 78 8.00 11.23 4.70
N ALA A 79 8.77 11.85 3.80
CA ALA A 79 8.98 11.34 2.45
C ALA A 79 9.55 9.91 2.45
N SER A 80 10.45 9.61 3.39
CA SER A 80 11.04 8.27 3.57
C SER A 80 10.00 7.20 3.88
N VAL A 81 9.01 7.51 4.73
CA VAL A 81 7.94 6.57 5.08
C VAL A 81 7.00 6.38 3.89
N THR A 82 6.57 7.45 3.23
CA THR A 82 5.72 7.31 2.03
C THR A 82 6.42 6.55 0.91
N ALA A 83 7.73 6.74 0.74
CA ALA A 83 8.53 5.99 -0.22
C ALA A 83 8.60 4.51 0.14
N ALA A 84 8.82 4.17 1.42
CA ALA A 84 8.81 2.78 1.88
C ALA A 84 7.46 2.08 1.62
N PHE A 85 6.34 2.78 1.83
CA PHE A 85 5.02 2.26 1.47
C PHE A 85 4.90 1.99 -0.04
N GLY A 86 5.35 2.92 -0.89
CA GLY A 86 5.34 2.77 -2.34
C GLY A 86 6.21 1.61 -2.84
N LEU A 87 7.43 1.47 -2.31
CA LEU A 87 8.35 0.38 -2.66
C LEU A 87 7.80 -0.98 -2.22
N ALA A 88 7.21 -1.07 -1.03
CA ALA A 88 6.56 -2.28 -0.56
C ALA A 88 5.34 -2.65 -1.43
N ALA A 89 4.55 -1.66 -1.87
CA ALA A 89 3.44 -1.86 -2.81
C ALA A 89 3.93 -2.39 -4.17
N ALA A 90 5.01 -1.81 -4.70
CA ALA A 90 5.62 -2.23 -5.95
C ALA A 90 6.11 -3.69 -5.86
N LYS A 91 6.80 -4.06 -4.77
CA LYS A 91 7.18 -5.45 -4.52
C LYS A 91 5.97 -6.38 -4.49
N ALA A 92 4.92 -6.04 -3.74
CA ALA A 92 3.70 -6.85 -3.64
C ALA A 92 3.04 -7.05 -5.02
N ALA A 93 2.97 -6.00 -5.83
CA ALA A 93 2.42 -6.07 -7.18
C ALA A 93 3.28 -6.97 -8.09
N LEU A 94 4.61 -6.84 -8.02
CA LEU A 94 5.52 -7.71 -8.76
C LEU A 94 5.40 -9.17 -8.34
N ASP A 95 5.33 -9.45 -7.04
CA ASP A 95 5.15 -10.82 -6.53
C ASP A 95 3.85 -11.43 -7.07
N LEU A 96 2.73 -10.68 -7.10
CA LEU A 96 1.47 -11.14 -7.69
C LEU A 96 1.58 -11.41 -9.19
N LEU A 97 2.21 -10.52 -9.95
CA LEU A 97 2.36 -10.66 -11.40
C LEU A 97 3.33 -11.77 -11.80
N LEU A 98 4.39 -11.98 -11.02
CA LEU A 98 5.39 -13.00 -11.29
C LEU A 98 4.91 -14.39 -10.84
N VAL A 99 4.19 -14.51 -9.73
CA VAL A 99 3.53 -15.77 -9.33
C VAL A 99 2.40 -16.13 -10.31
N ALA A 100 1.71 -15.13 -10.86
CA ALA A 100 0.70 -15.33 -11.89
C ALA A 100 1.27 -15.66 -13.28
N ARG A 101 2.61 -15.71 -13.45
CA ARG A 101 3.27 -16.16 -14.69
C ARG A 101 3.96 -17.52 -14.49
N PRO A 102 3.28 -18.64 -14.78
CA PRO A 102 3.94 -19.95 -14.86
C PRO A 102 4.85 -20.08 -16.08
N ASP A 103 4.46 -19.48 -17.23
CA ASP A 103 5.22 -19.51 -18.49
C ASP A 103 4.96 -18.21 -19.26
N ALA A 104 5.97 -17.34 -19.40
CA ALA A 104 5.93 -16.31 -20.44
C ALA A 104 7.01 -16.63 -21.48
N PRO A 105 6.63 -16.94 -22.72
CA PRO A 105 7.58 -16.99 -23.82
C PRO A 105 8.31 -15.65 -23.87
N ARG A 106 9.65 -15.69 -23.90
CA ARG A 106 10.43 -14.50 -24.25
C ARG A 106 9.95 -14.06 -25.61
N ALA A 107 9.59 -12.78 -25.75
CA ALA A 107 9.27 -12.17 -27.03
C ALA A 107 10.42 -12.42 -28.01
N ALA A 108 10.27 -13.44 -28.85
CA ALA A 108 10.96 -13.57 -30.12
C ALA A 108 9.89 -13.22 -31.14
N GLU A 109 10.01 -12.03 -31.73
CA GLU A 109 9.41 -11.61 -32.99
C GLU A 109 9.89 -10.16 -33.22
N ALA A 110 11.15 -10.06 -33.63
CA ALA A 110 11.52 -9.10 -34.65
C ALA A 110 11.87 -9.97 -35.86
N ASP A 111 10.83 -10.45 -36.52
CA ASP A 111 10.97 -11.10 -37.82
C ASP A 111 11.46 -10.05 -38.81
N ASP A 112 12.74 -10.22 -39.12
CA ASP A 112 13.40 -9.80 -40.34
C ASP A 112 12.68 -10.46 -41.52
N GLU A 113 11.74 -9.74 -42.15
CA GLU A 113 11.42 -10.01 -43.55
C GLU A 113 10.73 -8.82 -44.24
N ALA A 114 11.46 -8.17 -45.14
CA ALA A 114 10.89 -7.88 -46.46
C ALA A 114 12.00 -7.78 -47.53
N PRO A 115 11.77 -8.35 -48.72
CA PRO A 115 12.74 -8.52 -49.81
C PRO A 115 13.08 -7.24 -50.59
#